data_AF-A0A2D9T9K8-F1
#
_entry.id   AF-A0A2D9T9K8-F1
#
_cell.length_a   1.000
_cell.length_b   1.000
_cell.length_c   1.000
_cell.angle_alpha   90.00
_cell.angle_beta   90.00
_cell.angle_gamma   90.00
#
_symmetry.space_group_name_H-M   'P 1'
#
loop_
_entity.id
_entity.type
_entity.pdbx_description
1 polymer ?
#
loop_
_entity_poly.entity_id
_entity_poly.type
_entity_poly.pdbx_seq_one_letter_code
_entity_poly.pdbx_strand_id
1 'polypeptide(L)'
;MGALVIAPVAAQDGEPGLESLGDPLEIERYVDTNGDDAVVEALTNEDARLESRLGAIRAAPWLTGPERALGPLARLAAGDDPDLAPAAGRAGQRCAEAIAVDGLTAREEDPAILGEAAAEWQAVADDETARPDVRAVAAATAQALSI
;
A
#
# COMPACT_ATOMS: atom_id res chain seq x y z
N MET A 1 42.59 4.87 -32.17
CA MET A 1 42.17 5.37 -30.85
C MET A 1 40.65 5.51 -30.89
N GLY A 2 39.92 4.49 -30.41
CA GLY A 2 38.46 4.52 -30.37
C GLY A 2 38.02 5.00 -28.98
N ALA A 3 37.27 6.10 -28.93
CA ALA A 3 36.62 6.55 -27.71
C ALA A 3 35.50 5.56 -27.36
N LEU A 4 35.65 4.86 -26.24
CA LEU A 4 34.60 4.04 -25.66
C LEU A 4 33.56 4.99 -25.05
N VAL A 5 32.49 5.24 -25.81
CA VAL A 5 31.30 5.95 -25.30
C VAL A 5 30.58 4.96 -24.40
N ILE A 6 30.70 5.14 -23.08
CA ILE A 6 29.83 4.46 -22.12
C ILE A 6 28.48 5.16 -22.20
N ALA A 7 27.54 4.56 -22.92
CA ALA A 7 26.15 5.00 -22.90
C ALA A 7 25.61 4.87 -21.45
N PRO A 8 24.77 5.82 -20.98
CA PRO A 8 24.07 5.65 -19.71
C PRO A 8 23.21 4.39 -19.82
N VAL A 9 23.28 3.54 -18.79
CA VAL A 9 22.40 2.39 -18.64
C VAL A 9 20.97 2.93 -18.65
N ALA A 10 20.23 2.63 -19.73
CA ALA A 10 18.81 2.87 -19.76
C ALA A 10 18.19 2.07 -18.61
N ALA A 11 17.35 2.73 -17.80
CA ALA A 11 16.53 2.10 -16.79
C ALA A 11 15.90 0.83 -17.39
N GLN A 12 16.25 -0.33 -16.84
CA GLN A 12 15.64 -1.58 -17.25
C GLN A 12 14.24 -1.63 -16.63
N ASP A 13 13.26 -1.84 -17.50
CA ASP A 13 11.86 -2.08 -17.20
C ASP A 13 11.68 -3.14 -16.09
N GLY A 14 10.98 -2.75 -15.02
CA GLY A 14 10.47 -3.63 -13.95
C GLY A 14 11.47 -3.89 -12.83
N GLU A 15 11.33 -3.21 -11.69
CA GLU A 15 12.07 -3.55 -10.48
C GLU A 15 11.73 -4.99 -10.03
N PRO A 16 12.67 -5.95 -10.11
CA PRO A 16 12.40 -7.33 -9.76
C PRO A 16 12.52 -7.50 -8.25
N GLY A 17 11.42 -7.28 -7.54
CA GLY A 17 11.35 -7.51 -6.09
C GLY A 17 9.97 -7.88 -5.62
N LEU A 18 9.00 -7.00 -5.85
CA LEU A 18 7.62 -7.14 -5.34
C LEU A 18 6.93 -8.43 -5.82
N GLU A 19 7.17 -8.82 -7.07
CA GLU A 19 6.54 -9.98 -7.73
C GLU A 19 6.86 -11.32 -7.02
N SER A 20 7.96 -11.37 -6.27
CA SER A 20 8.45 -12.57 -5.59
C SER A 20 8.22 -12.56 -4.07
N LEU A 21 7.64 -11.51 -3.50
CA LEU A 21 7.53 -11.37 -2.04
C LEU A 21 6.51 -12.34 -1.45
N GLY A 22 6.98 -13.46 -0.90
CA GLY A 22 6.16 -14.48 -0.26
C GLY A 22 6.39 -14.59 1.25
N ASP A 23 7.59 -14.26 1.73
CA ASP A 23 7.99 -14.40 3.14
C ASP A 23 8.05 -13.04 3.88
N PRO A 24 7.63 -12.95 5.15
CA PRO A 24 7.69 -11.73 5.94
C PRO A 24 9.08 -11.07 6.02
N LEU A 25 10.17 -11.84 6.12
CA LEU A 25 11.53 -11.28 6.22
C LEU A 25 12.01 -10.71 4.88
N GLU A 26 11.53 -11.27 3.76
CA GLU A 26 11.80 -10.71 2.43
C GLU A 26 11.08 -9.37 2.24
N ILE A 27 9.84 -9.27 2.76
CA ILE A 27 9.05 -8.05 2.72
C ILE A 27 9.72 -6.95 3.54
N GLU A 28 10.09 -7.24 4.79
CA GLU A 28 10.77 -6.28 5.67
C GLU A 28 12.06 -5.77 5.02
N ARG A 29 12.91 -6.70 4.53
CA ARG A 29 14.16 -6.33 3.84
C ARG A 29 13.91 -5.48 2.60
N TYR A 30 12.84 -5.77 1.85
CA TYR A 30 12.49 -4.98 0.67
C TYR A 30 12.15 -3.54 1.05
N VAL A 31 11.30 -3.34 2.07
CA VAL A 31 10.93 -2.00 2.54
C VAL A 31 12.15 -1.26 3.08
N ASP A 32 12.99 -1.90 3.87
CA ASP A 32 14.23 -1.31 4.39
C ASP A 32 15.20 -0.86 3.28
N THR A 33 15.24 -1.61 2.17
CA THR A 33 16.18 -1.37 1.08
C THR A 33 15.67 -0.30 0.11
N ASN A 34 14.38 -0.31 -0.20
CA ASN A 34 13.79 0.51 -1.28
C ASN A 34 12.98 1.70 -0.75
N GLY A 35 12.61 1.69 0.53
CA GLY A 35 11.85 2.74 1.18
C GLY A 35 10.35 2.72 0.86
N ASP A 36 9.61 3.58 1.55
CA ASP A 36 8.15 3.66 1.47
C ASP A 36 7.66 4.13 0.09
N ASP A 37 8.39 5.06 -0.55
CA ASP A 37 7.98 5.66 -1.82
C ASP A 37 7.84 4.61 -2.93
N ALA A 38 8.75 3.64 -3.01
CA ALA A 38 8.70 2.57 -4.01
C ALA A 38 7.45 1.68 -3.86
N VAL A 39 7.04 1.39 -2.61
CA VAL A 39 5.83 0.60 -2.35
C VAL A 39 4.58 1.40 -2.67
N VAL A 40 4.52 2.68 -2.28
CA VAL A 40 3.37 3.55 -2.56
C VAL A 40 3.20 3.80 -4.06
N GLU A 41 4.30 4.00 -4.80
CA GLU A 41 4.28 4.09 -6.25
C GLU A 41 3.71 2.81 -6.88
N ALA A 42 4.16 1.64 -6.44
CA ALA A 42 3.63 0.36 -6.93
C ALA A 42 2.15 0.13 -6.59
N LEU A 43 1.64 0.64 -5.46
CA LEU A 43 0.21 0.57 -5.12
C LEU A 43 -0.66 1.42 -6.06
N THR A 44 -0.13 2.55 -6.54
CA THR A 44 -0.86 3.52 -7.37
C THR A 44 -0.67 3.31 -8.87
N ASN A 45 0.32 2.51 -9.28
CA ASN A 45 0.58 2.19 -10.67
C ASN A 45 -0.42 1.14 -11.20
N GLU A 46 -1.40 1.60 -11.98
CA GLU A 46 -2.41 0.75 -12.60
C GLU A 46 -1.85 -0.14 -13.72
N ASP A 47 -0.76 0.29 -14.36
CA ASP A 47 -0.07 -0.44 -15.44
C ASP A 47 0.90 -1.51 -14.89
N ALA A 48 1.11 -1.56 -13.57
CA ALA A 48 1.96 -2.57 -12.94
C ALA A 48 1.32 -3.96 -13.05
N ARG A 49 2.18 -4.99 -13.15
CA ARG A 49 1.76 -6.39 -13.12
C ARG A 49 1.02 -6.70 -11.84
N LEU A 50 0.06 -7.63 -11.92
CA LEU A 50 -0.77 -8.06 -10.79
C LEU A 50 0.10 -8.53 -9.61
N GLU A 51 1.14 -9.31 -9.88
CA GLU A 51 2.07 -9.84 -8.88
C GLU A 51 2.81 -8.71 -8.15
N SER A 52 3.26 -7.68 -8.88
CA SER A 52 3.92 -6.52 -8.30
C SER A 52 2.98 -5.73 -7.40
N ARG A 53 1.73 -5.54 -7.82
CA ARG A 53 0.68 -4.86 -7.01
C ARG A 53 0.34 -5.67 -5.76
N LEU A 54 0.21 -6.99 -5.87
CA LEU A 54 0.04 -7.88 -4.72
C LEU A 54 1.23 -7.84 -3.76
N GLY A 55 2.46 -7.78 -4.29
CA GLY A 55 3.67 -7.57 -3.49
C GLY A 55 3.62 -6.25 -2.71
N ALA A 56 3.24 -5.17 -3.37
CA ALA A 56 3.10 -3.86 -2.75
C ALA A 56 2.03 -3.85 -1.64
N ILE A 57 0.87 -4.48 -1.88
CA ILE A 57 -0.18 -4.67 -0.87
C ILE A 57 0.36 -5.41 0.36
N ARG A 58 1.16 -6.46 0.16
CA ARG A 58 1.77 -7.23 1.27
C ARG A 58 2.81 -6.43 2.03
N ALA A 59 3.53 -5.54 1.36
CA ALA A 59 4.56 -4.68 1.94
C ALA A 59 3.99 -3.47 2.69
N ALA A 60 2.79 -3.00 2.34
CA ALA A 60 2.18 -1.80 2.92
C ALA A 60 2.11 -1.76 4.47
N PRO A 61 1.85 -2.86 5.19
CA PRO A 61 1.86 -2.84 6.66
C PRO A 61 3.25 -2.71 7.29
N TRP A 62 4.32 -2.90 6.51
CA TRP A 62 5.72 -2.86 6.95
C TRP A 62 6.39 -1.51 6.69
N LEU A 63 5.66 -0.57 6.10
CA LEU A 63 6.16 0.78 5.84
C LEU A 63 6.54 1.49 7.14
N THR A 64 7.48 2.42 7.02
CA THR A 64 7.81 3.31 8.14
C THR A 64 6.63 4.24 8.45
N GLY A 65 5.97 4.76 7.41
CA GLY A 65 4.72 5.52 7.47
C GLY A 65 3.54 4.77 6.85
N PRO A 66 2.95 3.77 7.53
CA PRO A 66 1.84 2.96 7.00
C PRO A 66 0.59 3.79 6.64
N GLU A 67 0.41 4.96 7.25
CA GLU A 67 -0.64 5.93 6.90
C GLU A 67 -0.63 6.31 5.42
N ARG A 68 0.54 6.34 4.77
CA ARG A 68 0.69 6.72 3.36
C ARG A 68 0.09 5.69 2.40
N ALA A 69 -0.05 4.44 2.83
CA ALA A 69 -0.65 3.38 2.02
C ALA A 69 -2.18 3.30 2.15
N LEU A 70 -2.79 3.93 3.18
CA LEU A 70 -4.21 3.76 3.47
C LEU A 70 -5.11 4.16 2.32
N GLY A 71 -4.84 5.31 1.69
CA GLY A 71 -5.67 5.79 0.58
C GLY A 71 -5.53 4.96 -0.71
N PRO A 72 -4.30 4.66 -1.18
CA PRO A 72 -4.10 3.71 -2.28
C PRO A 72 -4.77 2.34 -2.02
N LEU A 73 -4.68 1.81 -0.80
CA LEU A 73 -5.32 0.55 -0.43
C LEU A 73 -6.85 0.64 -0.44
N ALA A 74 -7.45 1.74 0.01
CA ALA A 74 -8.89 1.96 -0.07
C ALA A 74 -9.37 1.94 -1.53
N ARG A 75 -8.64 2.60 -2.45
CA ARG A 75 -8.95 2.58 -3.89
C ARG A 75 -8.88 1.18 -4.49
N LEU A 76 -7.87 0.40 -4.11
CA LEU A 76 -7.74 -1.00 -4.54
C LEU A 76 -8.86 -1.88 -3.98
N ALA A 77 -9.24 -1.66 -2.72
CA ALA A 77 -10.33 -2.39 -2.06
C ALA A 77 -11.70 -2.07 -2.68
N ALA A 78 -11.90 -0.85 -3.18
CA ALA A 78 -13.11 -0.46 -3.91
C ALA A 78 -13.23 -1.09 -5.31
N GLY A 79 -12.15 -1.69 -5.84
CA GLY A 79 -12.14 -2.29 -7.16
C GLY A 79 -12.86 -3.63 -7.24
N ASP A 80 -13.14 -4.07 -8.48
CA ASP A 80 -13.79 -5.35 -8.76
C ASP A 80 -12.81 -6.54 -8.89
N ASP A 81 -11.50 -6.30 -8.76
CA ASP A 81 -10.50 -7.34 -8.91
C ASP A 81 -10.60 -8.34 -7.74
N PRO A 82 -10.85 -9.64 -8.03
CA PRO A 82 -11.14 -10.63 -6.99
C PRO A 82 -9.94 -10.96 -6.11
N ASP A 83 -8.71 -10.65 -6.56
CA ASP A 83 -7.46 -10.91 -5.84
C ASP A 83 -6.96 -9.66 -5.12
N LEU A 84 -6.98 -8.50 -5.79
CA LEU A 84 -6.50 -7.23 -5.22
C LEU A 84 -7.43 -6.67 -4.16
N ALA A 85 -8.75 -6.65 -4.38
CA ALA A 85 -9.69 -6.01 -3.47
C ALA A 85 -9.65 -6.61 -2.04
N PRO A 86 -9.78 -7.95 -1.85
CA PRO A 86 -9.69 -8.52 -0.50
C PRO A 86 -8.29 -8.45 0.09
N ALA A 87 -7.23 -8.50 -0.73
CA ALA A 87 -5.86 -8.34 -0.25
C ALA A 87 -5.63 -6.92 0.28
N ALA A 88 -6.08 -5.91 -0.45
CA ALA A 88 -5.99 -4.51 -0.08
C ALA A 88 -6.79 -4.20 1.19
N GLY A 89 -8.01 -4.75 1.32
CA GLY A 89 -8.81 -4.63 2.54
C GLY A 89 -8.06 -5.12 3.78
N ARG A 90 -7.48 -6.33 3.71
CA ARG A 90 -6.71 -6.90 4.85
C ARG A 90 -5.44 -6.12 5.15
N ALA A 91 -4.74 -5.64 4.13
CA ALA A 91 -3.55 -4.81 4.32
C ALA A 91 -3.91 -3.47 4.96
N GLY A 92 -5.00 -2.83 4.51
CA GLY A 92 -5.51 -1.59 5.06
C GLY A 92 -5.83 -1.68 6.54
N GLN A 93 -6.52 -2.76 6.93
CA GLN A 93 -6.79 -3.03 8.35
C GLN A 93 -5.49 -3.16 9.16
N ARG A 94 -4.48 -3.89 8.65
CA ARG A 94 -3.18 -4.03 9.34
C ARG A 94 -2.42 -2.70 9.44
N CYS A 95 -2.45 -1.88 8.40
CA CYS A 95 -1.89 -0.54 8.44
C CYS A 95 -2.58 0.29 9.54
N ALA A 96 -3.91 0.29 9.59
CA ALA A 96 -4.67 0.99 10.61
C ALA A 96 -4.34 0.51 12.03
N GLU A 97 -4.20 -0.81 12.23
CA GLU A 97 -3.81 -1.40 13.52
C GLU A 97 -2.36 -1.07 13.93
N ALA A 98 -1.47 -0.83 12.97
CA ALA A 98 -0.07 -0.50 13.22
C ALA A 98 0.18 0.98 13.51
N ILE A 99 -0.78 1.87 13.18
CA ILE A 99 -0.62 3.31 13.39
C ILE A 99 -0.85 3.65 14.87
N ALA A 100 0.17 4.23 15.49
CA ALA A 100 0.08 4.85 16.80
C ALA A 100 0.21 6.38 16.67
N VAL A 101 -0.59 7.13 17.42
CA VAL A 101 -0.59 8.61 17.42
C VAL A 101 0.80 9.19 17.75
N ASP A 102 1.52 8.57 18.68
CA ASP A 102 2.90 8.96 19.01
C ASP A 102 3.86 8.77 17.83
N GLY A 103 3.61 7.76 16.98
CA GLY A 103 4.37 7.49 15.76
C GLY A 103 4.14 8.55 14.69
N LEU A 104 2.90 9.00 14.50
CA LEU A 104 2.58 10.11 13.58
C LEU A 104 3.25 11.40 14.03
N THR A 105 3.18 11.71 15.33
CA THR A 105 3.81 12.90 15.90
C THR A 105 5.32 12.88 15.70
N ALA A 106 5.97 11.73 15.90
CA ALA A 106 7.41 11.58 15.70
C ALA A 106 7.85 11.73 14.23
N ARG A 107 6.96 11.42 13.29
CA ARG A 107 7.15 11.64 11.84
C ARG A 107 6.72 13.03 11.37
N GLU A 108 6.25 13.88 12.28
CA GLU A 108 5.69 15.21 11.97
C GLU A 108 4.50 15.16 11.00
N GLU A 109 3.78 14.04 10.99
CA GLU A 109 2.58 13.85 10.16
C GLU A 109 1.36 14.51 10.83
N ASP A 110 0.50 15.12 10.01
CA ASP A 110 -0.75 15.71 10.48
C ASP A 110 -1.77 14.61 10.79
N PRO A 111 -2.27 14.48 12.03
CA PRO A 111 -3.30 13.50 12.37
C PRO A 111 -4.57 13.58 11.51
N ALA A 112 -4.83 14.73 10.88
CA ALA A 112 -5.94 14.89 9.93
C ALA A 112 -5.92 13.86 8.78
N ILE A 113 -4.73 13.34 8.41
CA ILE A 113 -4.59 12.29 7.39
C ILE A 113 -5.36 11.02 7.75
N LEU A 114 -5.50 10.71 9.05
CA LEU A 114 -6.27 9.54 9.50
C LEU A 114 -7.77 9.76 9.32
N GLY A 115 -8.25 10.99 9.50
CA GLY A 115 -9.65 11.35 9.25
C GLY A 115 -10.02 11.26 7.77
N GLU A 116 -9.12 11.72 6.89
CA GLU A 116 -9.29 11.59 5.43
C GLU A 116 -9.30 10.11 5.02
N ALA A 117 -8.34 9.33 5.51
CA ALA A 117 -8.30 7.89 5.26
C ALA A 117 -9.55 7.17 5.81
N ALA A 118 -10.01 7.53 7.02
CA ALA A 118 -11.24 6.97 7.61
C ALA A 118 -12.46 7.21 6.70
N ALA A 119 -12.58 8.41 6.11
CA ALA A 119 -13.66 8.73 5.19
C ALA A 119 -13.58 7.91 3.88
N GLU A 120 -12.38 7.72 3.32
CA GLU A 120 -12.18 6.87 2.14
C GLU A 120 -12.56 5.41 2.43
N TRP A 121 -12.15 4.84 3.57
CA TRP A 121 -12.52 3.48 3.98
C TRP A 121 -14.01 3.35 4.30
N GLN A 122 -14.63 4.39 4.87
CA GLN A 122 -16.07 4.41 5.11
C GLN A 122 -16.85 4.38 3.79
N ALA A 123 -16.38 5.11 2.75
CA ALA A 123 -17.00 5.05 1.43
C ALA A 123 -16.97 3.63 0.83
N VAL A 124 -15.88 2.86 1.03
CA VAL A 124 -15.82 1.45 0.60
C VAL A 124 -16.79 0.58 1.40
N ALA A 125 -16.95 0.84 2.70
CA ALA A 125 -17.91 0.11 3.53
C ALA A 125 -19.37 0.32 3.09
N ASP A 126 -19.68 1.56 2.70
CA ASP A 126 -21.02 1.99 2.27
C ASP A 126 -21.34 1.64 0.82
N ASP A 127 -20.34 1.26 0.01
CA ASP A 127 -20.53 0.82 -1.37
C ASP A 127 -21.26 -0.52 -1.43
N GLU A 128 -22.53 -0.50 -1.84
CA GLU A 128 -23.36 -1.71 -1.97
C GLU A 128 -22.92 -2.65 -3.08
N THR A 129 -22.11 -2.17 -4.03
CA THR A 129 -21.58 -2.96 -5.14
C THR A 129 -20.31 -3.72 -4.75
N ALA A 130 -19.60 -3.24 -3.73
CA ALA A 130 -18.42 -3.91 -3.20
C ALA A 130 -18.78 -5.24 -2.51
N ARG A 131 -17.82 -6.17 -2.50
CA ARG A 131 -18.02 -7.49 -1.90
C ARG A 131 -18.31 -7.38 -0.38
N PRO A 132 -19.24 -8.19 0.17
CA PRO A 132 -19.61 -8.10 1.59
C PRO A 132 -18.44 -8.26 2.57
N ASP A 133 -17.48 -9.13 2.26
CA ASP A 133 -16.29 -9.33 3.08
C ASP A 133 -15.35 -8.12 3.06
N VAL A 134 -15.18 -7.48 1.90
CA VAL A 134 -14.40 -6.25 1.76
C VAL A 134 -15.06 -5.10 2.51
N ARG A 135 -16.38 -4.94 2.36
CA ARG A 135 -17.15 -3.90 3.09
C ARG A 135 -17.02 -4.03 4.60
N ALA A 136 -17.09 -5.25 5.13
CA ALA A 136 -16.95 -5.50 6.56
C ALA A 136 -15.56 -5.11 7.08
N VAL A 137 -14.50 -5.45 6.34
CA VAL A 137 -13.12 -5.06 6.67
C VAL A 137 -12.92 -3.56 6.54
N ALA A 138 -13.50 -2.94 5.51
CA ALA A 138 -13.44 -1.49 5.31
C ALA A 138 -14.11 -0.73 6.47
N ALA A 139 -15.27 -1.19 6.95
CA ALA A 139 -15.93 -0.60 8.11
C ALA A 139 -15.06 -0.68 9.39
N ALA A 140 -14.43 -1.84 9.62
CA ALA A 140 -13.52 -2.01 10.75
C ALA A 140 -12.28 -1.10 10.64
N THR A 141 -11.75 -0.96 9.42
CA THR A 141 -10.60 -0.09 9.13
C THR A 141 -10.95 1.39 9.36
N ALA A 142 -12.08 1.85 8.84
CA ALA A 142 -12.57 3.22 9.06
C ALA A 142 -12.78 3.52 10.56
N GLN A 143 -13.34 2.57 11.30
CA GLN A 143 -13.52 2.70 12.75
C GLN A 143 -12.18 2.79 13.49
N ALA A 144 -11.18 2.00 13.11
CA ALA A 144 -9.85 2.04 13.72
C ALA A 144 -9.12 3.38 13.49
N LEU A 145 -9.41 4.04 12.36
CA LEU A 145 -8.83 5.33 11.98
C LEU A 145 -9.60 6.54 12.54
N SER A 146 -10.81 6.33 13.06
CA SER A 146 -11.66 7.39 13.63
C SER A 146 -11.20 7.72 15.06
N ILE A 147 -10.19 8.58 15.17
CA ILE A 147 -9.64 9.10 16.43
C ILE A 147 -10.15 10.51 16.77
#